data_AF-A0A521QRD7-F1
#
_entry.id   AF-A0A521QRD7-F1
#
_cell.length_a   1.000
_cell.length_b   1.000
_cell.length_c   1.000
_cell.angle_alpha   90.00
_cell.angle_beta   90.00
_cell.angle_gamma   90.00
#
_symmetry.space_group_name_H-M   'P 1'
#
loop_
_entity.id
_entity.type
_entity.pdbx_description
1 polymer ?
#
loop_
_entity_poly.entity_id
_entity_poly.type
_entity_poly.pdbx_seq_one_letter_code
_entity_poly.pdbx_strand_id
1 'polypeptide(L)'
;MGRQRFPGIDVRVEQIALYDEVGSVELITSAIDADAALGSSSSLRRDSASYATCHAAKVPMAPLDSVYRGHTGFIKIGVAGRERAILDGAVHTIRRCRPRLLVRIDDQGLEGALAFTCAYFNRLGYTGHFMHQGRLEPMASFCRERTQRAAAGAPVYNFIFLPPDEPISTIRRISDRLATL
;
A
#
# COMPACT_ATOMS: atom_id res chain seq x y z
N MET A 1 -25.66 -16.95 0.37
CA MET A 1 -25.88 -16.52 -1.03
C MET A 1 -24.82 -15.46 -1.35
N GLY A 2 -23.75 -15.84 -2.05
CA GLY A 2 -22.59 -14.97 -2.25
C GLY A 2 -22.86 -13.87 -3.26
N ARG A 3 -22.68 -12.60 -2.88
CA ARG A 3 -22.66 -11.46 -3.83
C ARG A 3 -21.48 -11.65 -4.77
N GLN A 4 -21.74 -11.92 -6.05
CA GLN A 4 -20.71 -11.91 -7.09
C GLN A 4 -20.35 -10.45 -7.39
N ARG A 5 -19.39 -9.89 -6.63
CA ARG A 5 -19.01 -8.47 -6.70
C ARG A 5 -18.22 -8.10 -7.97
N PHE A 6 -17.73 -9.07 -8.75
CA PHE A 6 -16.88 -8.84 -9.92
C PHE A 6 -17.26 -9.77 -11.10
N PRO A 7 -18.34 -9.49 -11.83
CA PRO A 7 -18.71 -10.28 -13.01
C PRO A 7 -17.75 -10.00 -14.18
N GLY A 8 -17.35 -11.04 -14.91
CA GLY A 8 -16.58 -10.92 -16.16
C GLY A 8 -15.07 -10.66 -16.02
N ILE A 9 -14.53 -10.68 -14.80
CA ILE A 9 -13.09 -10.54 -14.53
C ILE A 9 -12.68 -11.68 -13.60
N ASP A 10 -11.53 -12.30 -13.87
CA ASP A 10 -10.96 -13.31 -12.98
C ASP A 10 -10.43 -12.63 -11.71
N VAL A 11 -11.24 -12.66 -10.65
CA VAL A 11 -10.91 -12.09 -9.33
C VAL A 11 -10.87 -13.21 -8.30
N ARG A 12 -9.68 -13.43 -7.75
CA ARG A 12 -9.46 -14.33 -6.62
C ARG A 12 -9.28 -13.52 -5.33
N VAL A 13 -10.04 -13.86 -4.31
CA VAL A 13 -9.94 -13.26 -2.98
C VAL A 13 -9.34 -14.27 -2.03
N GLU A 14 -8.22 -13.91 -1.41
CA GLU A 14 -7.56 -14.70 -0.38
C GLU A 14 -7.80 -14.08 1.00
N GLN A 15 -8.35 -14.86 1.93
CA GLN A 15 -8.59 -14.42 3.31
C GLN A 15 -7.35 -14.60 4.18
N ILE A 16 -6.26 -13.93 3.80
CA ILE A 16 -4.95 -14.03 4.47
C ILE A 16 -4.33 -12.65 4.68
N ALA A 17 -3.70 -12.44 5.83
CA ALA A 17 -2.85 -11.29 6.07
C ALA A 17 -1.45 -11.53 5.49
N LEU A 18 -0.97 -10.63 4.62
CA LEU A 18 0.42 -10.68 4.16
C LEU A 18 1.36 -10.15 5.25
N TYR A 19 2.48 -10.86 5.46
CA TYR A 19 3.52 -10.54 6.45
C TYR A 19 4.85 -11.20 6.06
N ASP A 20 5.83 -11.27 6.96
CA ASP A 20 7.17 -11.87 6.70
C ASP A 20 7.29 -13.34 7.11
N GLU A 21 6.32 -13.90 7.84
CA GLU A 21 6.30 -15.28 8.28
C GLU A 21 4.91 -15.93 8.18
N VAL A 22 4.86 -17.26 8.32
CA VAL A 22 3.61 -18.03 8.37
C VAL A 22 3.10 -18.08 9.80
N GLY A 23 1.82 -17.77 10.00
CA GLY A 23 1.22 -17.81 11.32
C GLY A 23 -0.23 -17.35 11.34
N SER A 24 -0.59 -16.64 12.40
CA SER A 24 -1.92 -16.06 12.56
C SER A 24 -1.82 -14.71 13.26
N VAL A 25 -2.72 -13.79 12.93
CA VAL A 25 -2.76 -12.46 13.52
C VAL A 25 -4.19 -12.03 13.82
N GLU A 26 -4.36 -11.15 14.80
CA GLU A 26 -5.65 -10.51 15.06
C GLU A 26 -5.87 -9.35 14.11
N LEU A 27 -6.84 -9.49 13.21
CA LEU A 27 -7.37 -8.39 12.41
C LEU A 27 -8.40 -7.64 13.26
N ILE A 28 -8.15 -6.36 13.52
CA ILE A 28 -9.07 -5.50 14.26
C ILE A 28 -9.83 -4.65 13.25
N THR A 29 -11.15 -4.77 13.25
CA THR A 29 -12.05 -3.94 12.45
C THR A 29 -12.87 -3.08 13.39
N SER A 30 -12.89 -1.77 13.14
CA SER A 30 -13.88 -0.90 13.76
C SER A 30 -15.25 -1.16 13.13
N ALA A 31 -16.29 -1.27 13.96
CA ALA A 31 -17.65 -1.21 13.46
C ALA A 31 -17.93 0.25 13.08
N ILE A 32 -17.88 0.56 11.79
CA ILE A 32 -18.63 1.71 11.26
C ILE A 32 -20.07 1.24 11.03
N ASP A 33 -21.02 2.03 11.51
CA ASP A 33 -22.45 1.81 11.31
C ASP A 33 -22.72 1.50 9.82
N ALA A 34 -23.51 0.46 9.56
CA ALA A 34 -23.64 -0.18 8.25
C ALA A 34 -24.15 0.75 7.13
N ASP A 35 -24.62 1.96 7.46
CA ASP A 35 -25.10 2.99 6.52
C ASP A 35 -23.99 3.92 5.98
N ALA A 36 -22.80 3.95 6.59
CA ALA A 36 -21.67 4.72 6.07
C ALA A 36 -20.78 3.85 5.17
N ALA A 37 -21.13 3.76 3.89
CA ALA A 37 -20.35 3.08 2.84
C ALA A 37 -19.02 3.79 2.47
N LEU A 38 -18.26 4.24 3.47
CA LEU A 38 -16.97 4.90 3.30
C LEU A 38 -15.92 4.25 4.22
N GLY A 39 -15.20 3.27 3.68
CA GLY A 39 -13.86 2.87 4.11
C GLY A 39 -13.73 2.32 5.54
N SER A 40 -14.03 1.03 5.74
CA SER A 40 -13.59 0.32 6.94
C SER A 40 -12.07 0.35 7.02
N SER A 41 -11.54 1.11 7.98
CA SER A 41 -10.12 1.06 8.33
C SER A 41 -9.90 -0.20 9.18
N SER A 42 -9.45 -1.28 8.54
CA SER A 42 -8.95 -2.44 9.27
C SER A 42 -7.49 -2.19 9.66
N SER A 43 -7.19 -2.40 10.95
CA SER A 43 -5.87 -2.21 11.53
C SER A 43 -5.45 -3.49 12.24
N LEU A 44 -4.14 -3.71 12.35
CA LEU A 44 -3.60 -4.77 13.22
C LEU A 44 -3.02 -4.18 14.51
N ARG A 45 -3.32 -2.90 14.78
CA ARG A 45 -3.09 -2.22 16.05
C ARG A 45 -4.43 -1.85 16.67
N ARG A 46 -4.55 -2.06 17.98
CA ARG A 46 -5.62 -1.51 18.79
C ARG A 46 -5.29 -0.03 19.02
N ASP A 47 -5.79 0.86 18.18
CA ASP A 47 -5.67 2.29 18.45
C ASP A 47 -6.78 2.68 19.42
N SER A 48 -6.39 3.03 20.64
CA SER A 48 -7.20 2.84 21.85
C SER A 48 -8.22 3.96 22.16
N ALA A 49 -8.59 4.82 21.21
CA ALA A 49 -9.30 6.05 21.57
C ALA A 49 -10.49 6.49 20.70
N SER A 50 -10.87 5.79 19.62
CA SER A 50 -11.87 6.36 18.68
C SER A 50 -12.96 5.44 18.16
N TYR A 51 -12.99 4.16 18.57
CA TYR A 51 -14.01 3.22 18.10
C TYR A 51 -14.77 2.60 19.27
N ALA A 52 -16.07 2.89 19.35
CA ALA A 52 -16.94 2.40 20.43
C ALA A 52 -17.10 0.87 20.42
N THR A 53 -16.91 0.24 19.26
CA THR A 53 -16.96 -1.21 19.11
C THR A 53 -15.85 -1.68 18.16
N CYS A 54 -14.96 -2.53 18.68
CA CYS A 54 -13.91 -3.19 17.90
C CYS A 54 -14.22 -4.69 17.82
N HIS A 55 -14.18 -5.24 16.61
CA HIS A 55 -14.21 -6.68 16.40
C HIS A 55 -12.80 -7.17 16.11
N ALA A 56 -12.35 -8.19 16.84
CA ALA A 56 -11.10 -8.89 16.57
C ALA A 56 -11.41 -10.24 15.92
N ALA A 57 -10.79 -10.51 14.78
CA ALA A 57 -10.87 -11.79 14.09
C ALA A 57 -9.46 -12.35 13.89
N LYS A 58 -9.23 -13.59 14.33
CA LYS A 58 -7.97 -14.29 14.06
C LYS A 58 -7.96 -14.73 12.61
N VAL A 59 -6.99 -14.25 11.84
CA VAL A 59 -6.82 -14.57 10.41
C VAL A 59 -5.47 -15.26 10.18
N PRO A 60 -5.37 -16.17 9.20
CA PRO A 60 -4.08 -16.73 8.81
C PRO A 60 -3.18 -15.62 8.25
N MET A 61 -1.88 -15.83 8.39
CA MET A 61 -0.83 -14.92 7.96
C MET A 61 0.21 -15.70 7.17
N ALA A 62 0.73 -15.13 6.08
CA ALA A 62 1.87 -15.72 5.37
C ALA A 62 2.63 -14.69 4.53
N PRO A 63 3.87 -15.02 4.11
CA PRO A 63 4.61 -14.27 3.10
C PRO A 63 3.90 -14.29 1.75
N LEU A 64 3.93 -13.18 1.02
CA LEU A 64 3.44 -13.14 -0.37
C LEU A 64 4.13 -14.19 -1.24
N ASP A 65 5.44 -14.39 -1.01
CA ASP A 65 6.24 -15.38 -1.73
C ASP A 65 5.78 -16.84 -1.52
N SER A 66 5.08 -17.10 -0.40
CA SER A 66 4.52 -18.43 -0.13
C SER A 66 3.18 -18.66 -0.83
N VAL A 67 2.36 -17.61 -0.99
CA VAL A 67 0.98 -17.72 -1.49
C VAL A 67 0.82 -17.34 -2.96
N TYR A 68 1.78 -16.63 -3.55
CA TYR A 68 1.69 -16.16 -4.93
C TYR A 68 2.91 -16.56 -5.76
N ARG A 69 2.69 -17.43 -6.76
CA ARG A 69 3.72 -17.93 -7.69
C ARG A 69 3.57 -17.42 -9.12
N GLY A 70 2.59 -16.56 -9.39
CA GLY A 70 2.34 -15.99 -10.72
C GLY A 70 3.30 -14.85 -11.09
N HIS A 71 2.97 -14.19 -12.20
CA HIS A 71 3.59 -12.96 -12.67
C HIS A 71 2.63 -11.78 -12.50
N THR A 72 3.09 -10.71 -11.86
CA THR A 72 2.30 -9.48 -11.67
C THR A 72 3.05 -8.25 -12.16
N GLY A 73 2.35 -7.37 -12.87
CA GLY A 73 2.90 -6.07 -13.29
C GLY A 73 2.64 -4.94 -12.30
N PHE A 74 1.78 -5.15 -11.29
CA PHE A 74 1.39 -4.10 -10.34
C PHE A 74 1.05 -4.67 -8.96
N ILE A 75 1.53 -4.01 -7.90
CA ILE A 75 1.21 -4.35 -6.51
C ILE A 75 0.75 -3.08 -5.78
N LYS A 76 -0.37 -3.18 -5.05
CA LYS A 76 -0.80 -2.14 -4.11
C LYS A 76 -0.65 -2.63 -2.68
N ILE A 77 0.06 -1.87 -1.85
CA ILE A 77 0.17 -2.10 -0.41
C ILE A 77 -0.59 -0.98 0.30
N GLY A 78 -1.80 -1.27 0.78
CA GLY A 78 -2.71 -0.29 1.36
C GLY A 78 -2.71 -0.24 2.90
N VAL A 79 -1.85 -1.01 3.57
CA VAL A 79 -1.84 -1.18 5.02
C VAL A 79 -0.65 -0.41 5.60
N ALA A 80 -0.93 0.76 6.17
CA ALA A 80 0.09 1.62 6.77
C ALA A 80 0.65 1.03 8.07
N GLY A 81 1.95 1.19 8.30
CA GLY A 81 2.67 0.75 9.51
C GLY A 81 3.02 -0.75 9.50
N ARG A 82 2.81 -1.45 8.38
CA ARG A 82 3.16 -2.87 8.18
C ARG A 82 3.83 -3.14 6.84
N GLU A 83 4.10 -2.09 6.07
CA GLU A 83 4.76 -2.18 4.78
C GLU A 83 6.09 -2.92 4.88
N ARG A 84 6.87 -2.73 5.95
CA ARG A 84 8.13 -3.45 6.15
C ARG A 84 7.97 -4.97 6.12
N ALA A 85 7.14 -5.52 6.99
CA ALA A 85 6.94 -6.98 7.05
C ALA A 85 6.34 -7.54 5.75
N ILE A 86 5.43 -6.79 5.10
CA ILE A 86 4.90 -7.17 3.80
C ILE A 86 6.00 -7.20 2.73
N LEU A 87 6.88 -6.21 2.70
CA LEU A 87 8.00 -6.13 1.76
C LEU A 87 9.01 -7.26 2.01
N ASP A 88 9.33 -7.53 3.29
CA ASP A 88 10.22 -8.62 3.69
C ASP A 88 9.66 -10.00 3.28
N GLY A 89 8.34 -10.20 3.35
CA GLY A 89 7.68 -11.43 2.86
C GLY A 89 7.39 -11.48 1.35
N ALA A 90 7.80 -10.46 0.59
CA ALA A 90 7.53 -10.33 -0.85
C ALA A 90 8.79 -10.22 -1.71
N VAL A 91 9.98 -10.41 -1.12
CA VAL A 91 11.28 -10.18 -1.77
C VAL A 91 11.42 -10.94 -3.08
N HIS A 92 11.08 -12.25 -3.11
CA HIS A 92 11.22 -13.06 -4.31
C HIS A 92 10.22 -12.64 -5.39
N THR A 93 8.99 -12.32 -5.02
CA THR A 93 7.94 -11.86 -5.94
C THR A 93 8.31 -10.52 -6.55
N ILE A 94 8.78 -9.56 -5.75
CA ILE A 94 9.21 -8.24 -6.25
C ILE A 94 10.41 -8.39 -7.19
N ARG A 95 11.42 -9.19 -6.81
CA ARG A 95 12.60 -9.42 -7.66
C ARG A 95 12.27 -10.14 -8.97
N ARG A 96 11.41 -11.16 -8.90
CA ARG A 96 11.00 -11.98 -10.06
C ARG A 96 10.14 -11.18 -11.04
N CYS A 97 9.14 -10.47 -10.53
CA CYS A 97 8.11 -9.85 -11.35
C CYS A 97 8.41 -8.41 -11.74
N ARG A 98 9.29 -7.73 -10.99
CA ARG A 98 9.58 -6.30 -11.13
C ARG A 98 8.32 -5.43 -11.31
N PRO A 99 7.29 -5.57 -10.44
CA PRO A 99 6.05 -4.84 -10.62
C PRO A 99 6.24 -3.35 -10.37
N ARG A 100 5.35 -2.50 -10.90
CA ARG A 100 5.14 -1.15 -10.36
C ARG A 100 4.44 -1.27 -9.01
N LEU A 101 4.84 -0.51 -8.00
CA LEU A 101 4.23 -0.60 -6.66
C LEU A 101 3.59 0.72 -6.25
N LEU A 102 2.40 0.65 -5.67
CA LEU A 102 1.75 1.75 -4.97
C LEU A 102 1.68 1.41 -3.48
N VAL A 103 2.48 2.09 -2.67
CA VAL A 103 2.63 1.82 -1.24
C VAL A 103 2.06 2.98 -0.45
N ARG A 104 1.12 2.69 0.44
CA ARG A 104 0.70 3.63 1.48
C ARG A 104 1.74 3.61 2.59
N ILE A 105 2.38 4.75 2.83
CA ILE A 105 3.37 4.93 3.90
C ILE A 105 2.84 6.00 4.85
N ASP A 106 2.76 5.66 6.14
CA ASP A 106 2.38 6.59 7.20
C ASP A 106 3.44 6.59 8.29
N ASP A 107 4.22 7.67 8.32
CA ASP A 107 5.33 7.86 9.26
C ASP A 107 4.84 8.29 10.65
N GLN A 108 3.52 8.55 10.86
CA GLN A 108 2.99 8.82 12.21
C GLN A 108 2.85 7.57 13.06
N GLY A 109 2.58 6.42 12.44
CA GLY A 109 2.38 5.16 13.15
C GLY A 109 3.68 4.38 13.40
N LEU A 110 4.71 4.63 12.59
CA LEU A 110 6.01 3.96 12.63
C LEU A 110 7.11 4.92 12.13
N GLU A 111 7.87 5.49 13.05
CA GLU A 111 8.97 6.40 12.72
C GLU A 111 10.00 5.71 11.80
N GLY A 112 10.32 6.33 10.67
CA GLY A 112 11.31 5.84 9.72
C GLY A 112 10.74 4.90 8.64
N ALA A 113 9.42 4.71 8.59
CA ALA A 113 8.73 3.92 7.56
C ALA A 113 9.08 4.40 6.14
N LEU A 114 9.08 5.72 5.94
CA LEU A 114 9.42 6.32 4.65
C LEU A 114 10.88 6.08 4.28
N ALA A 115 11.80 6.33 5.21
CA ALA A 115 13.23 6.15 5.00
C ALA A 115 13.58 4.69 4.69
N PHE A 116 13.01 3.75 5.46
CA PHE A 116 13.15 2.31 5.21
C PHE A 116 12.65 1.93 3.81
N THR A 117 11.43 2.37 3.46
CA THR A 117 10.81 1.98 2.18
C THR A 117 11.61 2.52 1.00
N CYS A 118 12.09 3.77 1.08
CA CYS A 118 12.97 4.34 0.06
C CYS A 118 14.27 3.54 -0.06
N ALA A 119 14.93 3.23 1.05
CA ALA A 119 16.17 2.45 1.06
C ALA A 119 15.97 1.02 0.53
N TYR A 120 14.83 0.39 0.81
CA TYR A 120 14.46 -0.91 0.28
C TYR A 120 14.38 -0.88 -1.25
N PHE A 121 13.60 0.04 -1.82
CA PHE A 121 13.41 0.13 -3.26
C PHE A 121 14.66 0.62 -4.01
N ASN A 122 15.41 1.57 -3.45
CA ASN A 122 16.67 2.02 -4.04
C ASN A 122 17.68 0.87 -4.20
N ARG A 123 17.77 -0.05 -3.23
CA ARG A 123 18.63 -1.25 -3.32
C ARG A 123 18.22 -2.21 -4.42
N LEU A 124 16.96 -2.16 -4.86
CA LEU A 124 16.42 -2.96 -5.96
C LEU A 124 16.47 -2.23 -7.32
N GLY A 125 17.01 -1.01 -7.36
CA GLY A 125 17.07 -0.18 -8.57
C GLY A 125 15.77 0.53 -8.93
N TYR A 126 14.82 0.59 -8.00
CA TYR A 126 13.54 1.27 -8.21
C TYR A 126 13.66 2.77 -8.03
N THR A 127 12.80 3.51 -8.72
CA THR A 127 12.65 4.97 -8.55
C THR A 127 11.34 5.31 -7.86
N GLY A 128 11.42 6.03 -6.74
CA GLY A 128 10.26 6.46 -5.96
C GLY A 128 9.71 7.80 -6.40
N HIS A 129 8.38 7.94 -6.40
CA HIS A 129 7.66 9.18 -6.68
C HIS A 129 6.46 9.32 -5.75
N PHE A 130 5.94 10.54 -5.62
CA PHE A 130 4.72 10.86 -4.87
C PHE A 130 3.81 11.74 -5.71
N MET A 131 2.51 11.71 -5.42
CA MET A 131 1.56 12.61 -6.07
C MET A 131 1.51 13.94 -5.31
N HIS A 132 1.68 15.04 -6.03
CA HIS A 132 1.53 16.40 -5.51
C HIS A 132 0.94 17.30 -6.59
N GLN A 133 -0.17 17.97 -6.26
CA GLN A 133 -0.83 18.93 -7.17
C GLN A 133 -1.09 18.36 -8.59
N GLY A 134 -1.62 17.13 -8.66
CA GLY A 134 -1.95 16.48 -9.94
C GLY A 134 -0.74 15.96 -10.74
N ARG A 135 0.46 15.97 -10.16
CA ARG A 135 1.70 15.54 -10.82
C ARG A 135 2.41 14.47 -10.00
N LEU A 136 3.15 13.60 -10.69
CA LEU A 136 4.11 12.71 -10.03
C LEU A 136 5.44 13.44 -9.87
N GLU A 137 5.85 13.65 -8.63
CA GLU A 137 7.10 14.30 -8.26
C GLU A 137 8.10 13.26 -7.73
N PRO A 138 9.41 13.40 -8.01
CA PRO A 138 10.43 12.46 -7.53
C PRO A 138 10.50 12.44 -6.00
N MET A 139 10.71 11.26 -5.40
CA MET A 139 10.82 11.13 -3.94
C MET A 139 11.91 12.03 -3.34
N ALA A 140 12.98 12.33 -4.09
CA ALA A 140 14.05 13.22 -3.66
C ALA A 140 13.60 14.65 -3.33
N SER A 141 12.47 15.12 -3.89
CA SER A 141 11.88 16.43 -3.58
C SER A 141 10.87 16.39 -2.44
N PHE A 142 10.53 15.20 -1.93
CA PHE A 142 9.55 15.03 -0.88
C PHE A 142 10.08 15.61 0.44
N CYS A 143 9.34 16.60 0.97
CA CYS A 143 9.57 17.11 2.31
C CYS A 143 8.22 17.14 3.01
N ARG A 144 8.06 16.28 4.01
CA ARG A 144 6.76 16.06 4.65
C ARG A 144 6.13 17.37 5.12
N GLU A 145 6.84 18.22 5.87
CA GLU A 145 6.25 19.47 6.37
C GLU A 145 5.81 20.41 5.24
N ARG A 146 6.63 20.55 4.19
CA ARG A 146 6.30 21.42 3.04
C ARG A 146 5.18 20.84 2.19
N THR A 147 5.28 19.57 1.84
CA THR A 147 4.32 18.87 0.97
C THR A 147 2.96 18.75 1.64
N GLN A 148 2.89 18.44 2.95
CA GLN A 148 1.61 18.35 3.66
C GLN A 148 0.97 19.72 3.88
N ARG A 149 1.77 20.79 4.07
CA ARG A 149 1.25 22.17 4.18
C ARG A 149 0.75 22.71 2.83
N ALA A 150 1.40 22.33 1.73
CA ALA A 150 1.04 22.75 0.37
C ALA A 150 -0.10 21.90 -0.25
N ALA A 151 -0.34 20.69 0.26
CA ALA A 151 -1.49 19.88 -0.12
C ALA A 151 -2.76 20.54 0.42
N ALA A 152 -3.54 21.17 -0.46
CA ALA A 152 -4.79 21.86 -0.15
C ALA A 152 -5.94 20.90 0.27
N GLY A 153 -5.73 20.11 1.32
CA GLY A 153 -6.79 19.37 2.01
C GLY A 153 -6.61 17.84 2.13
N ALA A 154 -5.62 17.21 1.47
CA ALA A 154 -5.43 15.77 1.55
C ALA A 154 -3.96 15.39 1.82
N PRO A 155 -3.66 14.68 2.92
CA PRO A 155 -2.29 14.30 3.21
C PRO A 155 -1.74 13.28 2.21
N VAL A 156 -0.49 13.46 1.80
CA VAL A 156 0.20 12.54 0.87
C VAL A 156 0.70 11.33 1.66
N TYR A 157 0.06 10.18 1.42
CA TYR A 157 0.47 8.88 1.95
C TYR A 157 0.75 7.83 0.88
N ASN A 158 0.39 8.10 -0.38
CA ASN A 158 0.56 7.14 -1.47
C ASN A 158 1.83 7.46 -2.26
N PHE A 159 2.72 6.48 -2.31
CA PHE A 159 3.99 6.58 -3.01
C PHE A 159 4.06 5.51 -4.08
N ILE A 160 4.51 5.88 -5.27
CA ILE A 160 4.68 4.95 -6.39
C ILE A 160 6.16 4.64 -6.59
N PHE A 161 6.48 3.36 -6.75
CA PHE A 161 7.83 2.87 -7.04
C PHE A 161 7.83 2.19 -8.41
N LEU A 162 8.70 2.67 -9.29
CA LEU A 162 8.83 2.20 -10.67
C LEU A 162 10.09 1.35 -10.80
N PRO A 163 10.03 0.18 -11.47
CA PRO A 163 11.18 -0.71 -11.63
C PRO A 163 12.28 -0.09 -12.52
N PRO A 164 13.52 -0.61 -12.48
CA PRO A 164 14.66 -0.03 -13.21
C PRO A 164 14.49 0.01 -14.73
N ASP A 165 13.66 -0.86 -15.30
CA ASP A 165 13.34 -0.96 -16.72
C ASP A 165 12.09 -0.17 -17.14
N GLU A 166 11.54 0.64 -16.24
CA GLU A 166 10.37 1.47 -16.54
C GLU A 166 10.69 2.54 -17.60
N PRO A 167 9.88 2.68 -18.66
CA PRO A 167 10.06 3.75 -19.63
C PRO A 167 9.95 5.14 -18.99
N ILE A 168 10.88 6.05 -19.34
CA ILE A 168 10.88 7.45 -18.89
C ILE A 168 9.54 8.14 -19.18
N SER A 169 8.88 7.77 -20.28
CA SER A 169 7.57 8.31 -20.66
C SER A 169 6.43 8.00 -19.67
N THR A 170 6.59 6.99 -18.80
CA THR A 170 5.56 6.57 -17.85
C THR A 170 5.19 7.70 -16.89
N ILE A 171 6.17 8.43 -16.34
CA ILE A 171 5.91 9.53 -15.40
C ILE A 171 5.08 10.64 -16.07
N ARG A 172 5.42 10.99 -17.32
CA ARG A 172 4.68 11.97 -18.11
C ARG A 172 3.24 11.49 -18.35
N ARG A 173 3.07 10.25 -18.82
CA ARG A 173 1.75 9.67 -19.11
C ARG A 173 0.85 9.61 -17.87
N ILE A 174 1.41 9.29 -16.70
CA ILE A 174 0.64 9.28 -15.46
C ILE A 174 0.26 10.71 -15.08
N SER A 175 1.21 11.65 -15.12
CA SER A 175 0.94 13.07 -14.81
C SER A 175 -0.12 13.68 -15.74
N ASP A 176 -0.05 13.40 -17.05
CA ASP A 176 -1.05 13.87 -18.03
C ASP A 176 -2.45 13.34 -17.70
N ARG A 177 -2.56 12.08 -17.22
CA ARG A 177 -3.83 11.51 -16.79
C ARG A 177 -4.34 12.10 -15.48
N LEU A 178 -3.46 12.30 -14.51
CA LEU A 178 -3.81 12.90 -13.23
C LEU A 178 -4.29 14.35 -13.37
N ALA A 179 -3.74 15.11 -14.32
CA ALA A 179 -4.18 16.48 -14.60
C ALA A 179 -5.59 16.59 -15.22
N THR A 180 -6.17 15.46 -15.66
CA THR A 180 -7.53 15.41 -16.24
C THR A 180 -8.60 14.91 -15.27
N LEU A 181 -8.21 14.53 -14.05
CA LEU A 181 -9.12 14.08 -12.98
C LEU A 181 -9.51 15.26 -12.09
#